data_AF-A0A914JVV4-F1
#
_entry.id   AF-A0A914JVV4-F1
#
_cell.length_a   1.000
_cell.length_b   1.000
_cell.length_c   1.000
_cell.angle_alpha   90.00
_cell.angle_beta   90.00
_cell.angle_gamma   90.00
#
_symmetry.space_group_name_H-M   'P 1'
#
loop_
_entity.id
_entity.type
_entity.pdbx_description
1 polymer ?
#
loop_
_entity_poly.entity_id
_entity_poly.type
_entity_poly.pdbx_seq_one_letter_code
_entity_poly.pdbx_strand_id
1 'polypeptide(L)'
;MLTGNGKNRWVDKSLNYIIGRSGRAGGTTEHSIGDGAEFDHIMENFVNVDVNFLKYPEVVNLETLTDFKPQPTTKLAERLKFDISDEMIGEIERCFNEYQPKKDDVDFAATIFQDFGKGLIKKGKCSPDAFVQMAIQLANFKDNGKFVQTYESASSRFYTNSRTETLRTVTKDSCAFVNAMMDPNSNNEERLKLLHKACETHGFNNRMCMIGQGVDRH
;
A
#
# COMPACT_ATOMS: atom_id res chain seq x y z
N MET A 1 10.62 -6.53 -1.31
CA MET A 1 9.74 -6.79 -0.14
C MET A 1 8.53 -7.62 -0.55
N LEU A 2 7.78 -7.18 -1.57
CA LEU A 2 6.52 -7.78 -2.05
C LEU A 2 6.59 -9.29 -2.36
N THR A 3 7.38 -9.69 -3.34
CA THR A 3 7.37 -11.09 -3.83
C THR A 3 8.31 -11.99 -3.03
N GLY A 4 9.52 -11.52 -2.72
CA GLY A 4 10.56 -12.33 -2.07
C GLY A 4 11.29 -13.21 -3.07
N ASN A 5 11.88 -14.32 -2.62
CA ASN A 5 12.60 -15.28 -3.48
C ASN A 5 11.96 -16.68 -3.47
N GLY A 6 10.76 -16.82 -2.90
CA GLY A 6 10.06 -18.09 -2.77
C GLY A 6 10.60 -19.04 -1.69
N LYS A 7 11.57 -18.62 -0.86
CA LYS A 7 12.23 -19.52 0.12
C LYS A 7 12.17 -19.05 1.58
N ASN A 8 11.83 -17.78 1.83
CA ASN A 8 11.92 -17.17 3.16
C ASN A 8 10.68 -16.36 3.54
N ARG A 9 9.50 -16.79 3.09
CA ARG A 9 8.20 -16.20 3.39
C ARG A 9 7.23 -17.30 3.75
N TRP A 10 6.47 -17.11 4.84
CA TRP A 10 5.33 -17.95 5.14
C TRP A 10 4.07 -17.17 4.78
N VAL A 11 3.68 -17.23 3.50
CA VAL A 11 2.68 -16.30 2.93
C VAL A 11 1.30 -16.41 3.56
N ASP A 12 0.97 -17.58 4.12
CA ASP A 12 -0.29 -17.79 4.86
C ASP A 12 -0.30 -17.11 6.24
N LYS A 13 0.85 -16.60 6.70
CA LYS A 13 0.91 -15.89 7.98
C LYS A 13 0.33 -14.50 7.79
N SER A 14 -0.58 -14.15 8.71
CA SER A 14 -1.18 -12.81 8.83
C SER A 14 -0.22 -11.66 8.57
N LEU A 15 1.01 -11.78 9.09
CA LEU A 15 2.06 -10.79 8.96
C LEU A 15 3.43 -11.46 8.88
N ASN A 16 4.19 -11.09 7.85
CA ASN A 16 5.61 -11.40 7.69
C ASN A 16 6.42 -10.11 7.80
N TYR A 17 7.26 -9.98 8.82
CA TYR A 17 8.27 -8.91 8.89
C TYR A 17 9.53 -9.32 8.13
N ILE A 18 10.13 -8.36 7.44
CA ILE A 18 11.27 -8.60 6.58
C ILE A 18 12.35 -7.58 6.91
N ILE A 19 13.52 -8.06 7.29
CA ILE A 19 14.72 -7.24 7.49
C ILE A 19 15.77 -7.71 6.49
N GLY A 20 16.12 -6.84 5.55
CA GLY A 20 17.17 -7.11 4.57
C GLY A 20 18.56 -6.95 5.18
N ARG A 21 19.57 -7.57 4.56
CA ARG A 21 20.98 -7.43 4.98
C ARG A 21 21.46 -5.98 5.00
N SER A 22 20.85 -5.10 4.20
CA SER A 22 21.14 -3.66 4.19
C SER A 22 20.44 -2.88 5.31
N GLY A 23 19.81 -3.55 6.29
CA GLY A 23 19.02 -2.92 7.34
C GLY A 23 17.65 -2.39 6.89
N ARG A 24 17.31 -2.49 5.59
CA ARG A 24 15.99 -2.09 5.09
C ARG A 24 14.93 -3.04 5.64
N ALA A 25 13.92 -2.48 6.28
CA ALA A 25 12.82 -3.24 6.86
C ALA A 25 11.50 -3.00 6.10
N GLY A 26 10.57 -3.94 6.25
CA GLY A 26 9.22 -3.87 5.72
C GLY A 26 8.43 -5.12 6.09
N GLY A 27 7.34 -5.38 5.39
CA GLY A 27 6.59 -6.62 5.60
C GLY A 27 5.56 -6.87 4.51
N THR A 28 4.93 -8.03 4.61
CA THR A 28 3.76 -8.42 3.81
C THR A 28 2.69 -8.96 4.74
N THR A 29 1.43 -8.68 4.42
CA THR A 29 0.29 -9.21 5.15
C THR A 29 -0.53 -10.13 4.26
N GLU A 30 -1.17 -11.11 4.88
CA GLU A 30 -2.24 -11.87 4.25
C GLU A 30 -3.52 -11.03 4.32
N HIS A 31 -4.18 -10.79 3.18
CA HIS A 31 -5.19 -9.73 3.03
C HIS A 31 -6.61 -10.20 3.43
N SER A 32 -6.84 -11.51 3.59
CA SER A 32 -8.16 -12.03 3.99
C SER A 32 -8.56 -11.57 5.39
N ILE A 33 -7.59 -11.36 6.29
CA ILE A 33 -7.85 -11.05 7.70
C ILE A 33 -7.96 -9.55 8.04
N GLY A 34 -7.59 -8.65 7.14
CA GLY A 34 -7.55 -7.20 7.42
C GLY A 34 -7.21 -6.35 6.21
N ASP A 35 -7.26 -5.03 6.36
CA ASP A 35 -7.01 -4.07 5.28
C ASP A 35 -5.66 -3.35 5.46
N GLY A 36 -5.27 -2.56 4.45
CA GLY A 36 -3.99 -1.84 4.48
C GLY A 36 -3.83 -0.91 5.67
N ALA A 37 -4.91 -0.26 6.12
CA ALA A 37 -4.84 0.73 7.20
C ALA A 37 -4.44 0.13 8.57
N GLU A 38 -4.82 -1.12 8.88
CA GLU A 38 -4.31 -1.82 10.08
C GLU A 38 -2.79 -1.98 10.01
N PHE A 39 -2.31 -2.39 8.83
CA PHE A 39 -0.90 -2.67 8.63
C PHE A 39 -0.06 -1.39 8.66
N ASP A 40 -0.55 -0.33 8.02
CA ASP A 40 0.05 1.00 8.10
C ASP A 40 0.13 1.46 9.56
N HIS A 41 -0.91 1.28 10.35
CA HIS A 41 -0.90 1.66 11.76
C HIS A 41 0.17 0.90 12.58
N ILE A 42 0.35 -0.41 12.32
CA ILE A 42 1.41 -1.21 12.95
C ILE A 42 2.80 -0.64 12.57
N MET A 43 3.01 -0.31 11.30
CA MET A 43 4.28 0.24 10.82
C MET A 43 4.55 1.64 11.35
N GLU A 44 3.53 2.51 11.41
CA GLU A 44 3.61 3.83 12.04
C GLU A 44 4.01 3.71 13.52
N ASN A 45 3.41 2.76 14.25
CA ASN A 45 3.76 2.54 15.65
C ASN A 45 5.20 2.04 15.81
N PHE A 46 5.67 1.15 14.92
CA PHE A 46 7.06 0.71 14.93
C PHE A 46 8.03 1.90 14.78
N VAL A 47 7.80 2.75 13.78
CA VAL A 47 8.62 3.96 13.55
C VAL A 47 8.51 4.93 14.73
N ASN A 48 7.32 5.11 15.28
CA ASN A 48 7.11 5.98 16.43
C ASN A 48 7.89 5.49 17.66
N VAL A 49 7.87 4.19 17.96
CA VAL A 49 8.65 3.56 19.03
C VAL A 49 10.15 3.75 18.80
N ASP A 50 10.62 3.47 17.58
CA ASP A 50 12.01 3.60 17.17
C ASP A 50 12.55 5.02 17.36
N VAL A 51 11.80 6.02 16.90
CA VAL A 51 12.24 7.42 16.86
C VAL A 51 12.05 8.13 18.21
N ASN A 52 10.92 7.87 18.89
CA ASN A 52 10.51 8.69 20.04
C ASN A 52 10.77 8.03 21.40
N PHE A 53 10.95 6.70 21.46
CA PHE A 53 11.03 5.97 22.73
C PHE A 53 12.32 5.18 22.91
N LEU A 54 12.81 4.54 21.84
CA LEU A 54 14.05 3.77 21.91
C LEU A 54 15.26 4.71 21.92
N LYS A 55 16.25 4.35 22.74
CA LYS A 55 17.53 5.06 22.81
C LYS A 55 18.61 4.14 22.30
N TYR A 56 19.23 4.54 21.20
CA TYR A 56 20.36 3.83 20.61
C TYR A 56 21.67 4.50 21.03
N PRO A 57 22.75 3.73 21.25
CA PRO A 57 24.08 4.32 21.36
C PRO A 57 24.45 5.01 20.04
N GLU A 58 25.11 6.17 20.11
CA GLU A 58 25.56 6.91 18.92
C GLU A 58 26.51 6.08 18.04
N VAL A 59 27.26 5.17 18.65
CA VAL A 59 28.15 4.22 17.97
C VAL A 59 27.82 2.82 18.44
N VAL A 60 27.43 1.96 17.50
CA VAL A 60 27.27 0.52 17.75
C VAL A 60 28.65 -0.13 17.63
N ASN A 61 29.25 -0.52 18.76
CA ASN A 61 30.44 -1.34 18.73
C ASN A 61 30.04 -2.80 18.42
N LEU A 62 30.24 -3.22 17.17
CA LEU A 62 29.92 -4.57 16.69
C LEU A 62 30.63 -5.68 17.49
N GLU A 63 31.81 -5.41 18.08
CA GLU A 63 32.55 -6.37 18.90
C GLU A 63 31.85 -6.63 20.25
N THR A 64 31.10 -5.65 20.77
CA THR A 64 30.31 -5.83 22.00
C THR A 64 28.99 -6.58 21.77
N LEU A 65 28.51 -6.67 20.53
CA LEU A 65 27.31 -7.44 20.18
C LEU A 65 27.58 -8.95 20.11
N THR A 66 28.83 -9.36 19.89
CA THR A 66 29.22 -10.79 19.85
C THR A 66 29.37 -11.42 21.23
N ASP A 67 29.38 -10.61 22.30
CA ASP A 67 29.46 -11.07 23.70
C ASP A 67 28.10 -11.45 24.30
N PHE A 68 27.09 -11.71 23.47
CA PHE A 68 25.81 -12.23 23.94
C PHE A 68 26.00 -13.62 24.57
N LYS A 69 26.05 -13.66 25.91
CA LYS A 69 25.99 -14.89 26.70
C LYS A 69 24.55 -15.06 27.18
N PRO A 70 23.76 -15.98 26.60
CA PRO A 70 22.41 -16.21 27.08
C PRO A 70 22.46 -16.60 28.56
N GLN A 71 21.52 -16.09 29.35
CA GLN A 71 21.42 -16.52 30.73
C GLN A 71 21.04 -18.01 30.75
N PRO A 72 21.40 -18.77 31.81
CA PRO A 72 21.05 -20.19 31.90
C PRO A 72 19.54 -20.49 31.76
N THR A 73 18.69 -19.51 32.05
CA THR A 73 17.23 -19.58 31.93
C THR A 73 16.69 -19.18 30.56
N THR A 74 17.53 -18.63 29.67
CA THR A 74 17.12 -18.19 28.34
C THR A 74 16.91 -19.39 27.43
N LYS A 75 15.66 -19.65 27.03
CA LYS A 75 15.38 -20.57 25.93
C LYS A 75 15.75 -19.89 24.61
N LEU A 76 16.72 -20.48 23.90
CA LEU A 76 17.09 -20.04 22.55
C LEU A 76 16.03 -20.48 21.53
N ALA A 77 16.13 -19.92 20.32
CA ALA A 77 15.29 -20.32 19.20
C ALA A 77 15.45 -21.82 18.90
N GLU A 78 14.33 -22.49 18.65
CA GLU A 78 14.31 -23.89 18.24
C GLU A 78 14.17 -24.01 16.74
N ARG A 79 14.99 -24.86 16.12
CA ARG A 79 14.86 -25.17 14.70
C ARG A 79 13.68 -26.10 14.49
N LEU A 80 12.64 -25.61 13.81
CA LEU A 80 11.56 -26.45 13.30
C LEU A 80 12.13 -27.40 12.24
N LYS A 81 12.01 -28.70 12.49
CA LYS A 81 12.37 -29.76 11.55
C LYS A 81 11.09 -30.27 10.91
N PHE A 82 11.10 -30.35 9.58
CA PHE A 82 10.02 -30.94 8.81
C PHE A 82 10.51 -32.28 8.29
N ASP A 83 9.69 -33.33 8.46
CA ASP A 83 9.90 -34.60 7.78
C ASP A 83 9.35 -34.45 6.36
N ILE A 84 10.24 -34.42 5.38
CA ILE A 84 9.90 -34.15 3.97
C ILE A 84 9.93 -35.47 3.21
N SER A 85 8.78 -35.90 2.68
CA SER A 85 8.68 -37.07 1.80
C SER A 85 9.08 -36.74 0.36
N ASP A 86 9.34 -37.76 -0.46
CA ASP A 86 9.63 -37.57 -1.90
C ASP A 86 8.49 -36.86 -2.64
N GLU A 87 7.24 -37.13 -2.26
CA GLU A 87 6.07 -36.42 -2.79
C GLU A 87 6.10 -34.92 -2.46
N MET A 88 6.44 -34.56 -1.21
CA MET A 88 6.58 -33.16 -0.81
C MET A 88 7.72 -32.46 -1.54
N ILE A 89 8.84 -33.16 -1.81
CA ILE A 89 9.94 -32.61 -2.60
C ILE A 89 9.44 -32.24 -4.00
N GLY A 90 8.71 -33.15 -4.66
CA GLY A 90 8.11 -32.88 -5.98
C GLY A 90 7.19 -31.65 -5.98
N GLU A 91 6.33 -31.51 -4.96
CA GLU A 91 5.43 -30.36 -4.84
C GLU A 91 6.15 -29.04 -4.51
N ILE A 92 7.20 -29.07 -3.69
CA ILE A 92 8.04 -27.90 -3.42
C ILE A 92 8.71 -27.43 -4.71
N GLU A 93 9.28 -28.34 -5.50
CA GLU A 93 9.92 -28.02 -6.77
C GLU A 93 8.91 -27.47 -7.78
N ARG A 94 7.74 -28.10 -7.93
CA ARG A 94 6.66 -27.63 -8.79
C ARG A 94 6.23 -26.21 -8.42
N CYS A 95 5.90 -25.97 -7.15
CA CYS A 95 5.47 -24.65 -6.67
C CYS A 95 6.57 -23.59 -6.86
N PHE A 96 7.82 -23.94 -6.59
CA PHE A 96 8.94 -23.02 -6.75
C PHE A 96 9.16 -22.64 -8.22
N ASN A 97 9.10 -23.62 -9.12
CA ASN A 97 9.28 -23.42 -10.56
C ASN A 97 8.12 -22.61 -11.17
N GLU A 98 6.89 -22.80 -10.70
CA GLU A 98 5.73 -21.97 -11.10
C GLU A 98 5.82 -20.54 -10.57
N TYR A 99 6.40 -20.35 -9.38
CA TYR A 99 6.52 -19.05 -8.75
C TYR A 99 7.60 -18.16 -9.41
N GLN A 100 8.72 -18.73 -9.85
CA GLN A 100 9.80 -17.94 -10.46
C GLN A 100 9.34 -17.03 -11.61
N PRO A 101 8.68 -17.52 -12.68
CA PRO A 101 8.25 -16.65 -13.77
C PRO A 101 7.23 -15.60 -13.31
N LYS A 102 6.32 -15.95 -12.38
CA LYS A 102 5.35 -15.00 -11.81
C LYS A 102 6.03 -13.88 -11.02
N LYS A 103 7.12 -14.20 -10.31
CA LYS A 103 7.93 -13.20 -9.60
C LYS A 103 8.62 -12.26 -10.59
N ASP A 104 9.12 -12.81 -11.69
CA ASP A 104 9.89 -12.06 -12.69
C ASP A 104 9.00 -11.19 -13.60
N ASP A 105 7.70 -11.49 -13.67
CA ASP A 105 6.67 -10.74 -14.41
C ASP A 105 6.07 -9.57 -13.59
N VAL A 106 6.66 -9.22 -12.44
CA VAL A 106 6.20 -8.09 -11.62
C VAL A 106 7.08 -6.86 -11.83
N ASP A 107 6.52 -5.85 -12.48
CA ASP A 107 7.10 -4.51 -12.55
C ASP A 107 6.63 -3.63 -11.39
N PHE A 108 7.58 -3.03 -10.67
CA PHE A 108 7.29 -2.14 -9.55
C PHE A 108 8.10 -0.85 -9.66
N ALA A 109 7.39 0.27 -9.65
CA ALA A 109 7.98 1.60 -9.56
C ALA A 109 7.42 2.33 -8.34
N ALA A 110 8.32 2.97 -7.58
CA ALA A 110 7.96 3.88 -6.51
C ALA A 110 8.67 5.22 -6.74
N THR A 111 7.93 6.31 -6.58
CA THR A 111 8.46 7.66 -6.71
C THR A 111 8.16 8.48 -5.47
N ILE A 112 9.09 9.35 -5.08
CA ILE A 112 8.91 10.27 -3.97
C ILE A 112 8.73 11.66 -4.58
N PHE A 113 7.50 12.15 -4.55
CA PHE A 113 7.17 13.50 -5.01
C PHE A 113 7.47 14.52 -3.91
N GLN A 114 8.40 15.44 -4.16
CA GLN A 114 8.89 16.39 -3.15
C GLN A 114 8.55 17.86 -3.43
N ASP A 115 7.96 18.18 -4.60
CA ASP A 115 7.72 19.58 -5.00
C ASP A 115 6.69 20.26 -4.08
N PHE A 116 5.68 19.50 -3.62
CA PHE A 116 4.70 19.95 -2.64
C PHE A 116 3.98 18.77 -1.98
N GLY A 117 3.19 19.07 -0.94
CA GLY A 117 2.34 18.08 -0.28
C GLY A 117 0.96 18.64 0.08
N LYS A 118 0.29 17.97 1.02
CA LYS A 118 -1.09 18.29 1.45
C LYS A 118 -1.32 19.76 1.81
N GLY A 119 -0.30 20.46 2.31
CA GLY A 119 -0.39 21.87 2.67
C GLY A 119 -0.73 22.78 1.49
N LEU A 120 -0.09 22.58 0.34
CA LEU A 120 -0.36 23.37 -0.87
C LEU A 120 -1.72 22.99 -1.49
N ILE A 121 -2.00 21.68 -1.58
CA ILE A 121 -3.26 21.18 -2.15
C ILE A 121 -4.47 21.74 -1.40
N LYS A 122 -4.39 21.78 -0.06
CA LYS A 122 -5.46 22.36 0.78
C LYS A 122 -5.64 23.86 0.59
N LYS A 123 -4.57 24.62 0.33
CA LYS A 123 -4.69 26.05 -0.04
C LYS A 123 -5.45 26.23 -1.35
N GLY A 124 -5.28 25.29 -2.28
CA GLY A 124 -6.07 25.16 -3.50
C GLY A 124 -7.46 24.54 -3.29
N LYS A 125 -8.00 24.49 -2.06
CA LYS A 125 -9.36 24.01 -1.72
C LYS A 125 -9.73 22.62 -2.28
N CYS A 126 -8.75 21.73 -2.42
CA CYS A 126 -8.97 20.33 -2.81
C CYS A 126 -8.61 19.39 -1.66
N SER A 127 -9.33 18.24 -1.59
CA SER A 127 -8.87 17.13 -0.76
C SER A 127 -7.55 16.59 -1.35
N PRO A 128 -6.49 16.36 -0.54
CA PRO A 128 -5.26 15.75 -1.02
C PRO A 128 -5.48 14.41 -1.72
N ASP A 129 -6.39 13.60 -1.18
CA ASP A 129 -6.77 12.29 -1.71
C ASP A 129 -7.43 12.43 -3.09
N ALA A 130 -8.51 13.23 -3.17
CA ALA A 130 -9.20 13.50 -4.42
C ALA A 130 -8.28 14.11 -5.49
N PHE A 131 -7.36 15.00 -5.09
CA PHE A 131 -6.38 15.60 -6.00
C PHE A 131 -5.46 14.54 -6.60
N VAL A 132 -4.92 13.63 -5.78
CA VAL A 132 -4.08 12.52 -6.26
C VAL A 132 -4.88 11.58 -7.16
N GLN A 133 -6.13 11.27 -6.81
CA GLN A 133 -7.01 10.47 -7.66
C GLN A 133 -7.25 11.12 -9.02
N MET A 134 -7.48 12.43 -9.08
CA MET A 134 -7.60 13.16 -10.35
C MET A 134 -6.29 13.17 -11.14
N ALA A 135 -5.14 13.26 -10.47
CA ALA A 135 -3.83 13.14 -11.12
C ALA A 135 -3.62 11.73 -11.72
N ILE A 136 -4.03 10.67 -11.01
CA ILE A 136 -4.01 9.29 -11.50
C ILE A 136 -4.92 9.15 -12.73
N GLN A 137 -6.14 9.70 -12.70
CA GLN A 137 -7.05 9.68 -13.85
C GLN A 137 -6.44 10.37 -15.09
N LEU A 138 -5.83 11.55 -14.89
CA LEU A 138 -5.17 12.27 -15.97
C LEU A 138 -3.96 11.51 -16.53
N ALA A 139 -3.12 10.94 -15.65
CA ALA A 139 -1.96 10.15 -16.06
C ALA A 139 -2.37 8.90 -16.83
N ASN A 140 -3.37 8.16 -16.33
CA ASN A 140 -3.88 6.96 -16.99
C ASN A 140 -4.46 7.27 -18.37
N PHE A 141 -5.24 8.35 -18.50
CA PHE A 141 -5.80 8.75 -19.78
C PHE A 141 -4.73 9.19 -20.78
N LYS A 142 -3.67 9.89 -20.34
CA LYS A 142 -2.54 10.25 -21.20
C LYS A 142 -1.81 9.03 -21.76
N ASP A 143 -1.65 8.00 -20.95
CA ASP A 143 -0.97 6.77 -21.31
C ASP A 143 -1.84 5.86 -22.21
N ASN A 144 -3.12 5.71 -21.87
CA ASN A 144 -4.01 4.73 -22.52
C ASN A 144 -4.89 5.32 -23.63
N GLY A 145 -5.05 6.65 -23.70
CA GLY A 145 -5.94 7.33 -24.64
C GLY A 145 -7.44 7.10 -24.40
N LYS A 146 -7.81 6.46 -23.28
CA LYS A 146 -9.20 6.15 -22.92
C LYS A 146 -9.37 6.13 -21.40
N PHE A 147 -10.61 6.32 -20.94
CA PHE A 147 -10.95 6.13 -19.53
C PHE A 147 -11.01 4.64 -19.20
N VAL A 148 -10.34 4.23 -18.12
CA VAL A 148 -10.31 2.86 -17.62
C VAL A 148 -10.92 2.83 -16.23
N GLN A 149 -11.79 1.85 -15.96
CA GLN A 149 -12.40 1.68 -14.66
C GLN A 149 -11.33 1.60 -13.56
N THR A 150 -11.45 2.47 -12.56
CA THR A 150 -10.47 2.58 -11.47
C THR A 150 -11.17 2.28 -10.15
N TYR A 151 -10.56 1.39 -9.36
CA TYR A 151 -10.97 1.04 -8.02
C TYR A 151 -10.15 1.82 -7.00
N GLU A 152 -10.83 2.44 -6.04
CA GLU A 152 -10.25 2.92 -4.80
C GLU A 152 -10.96 2.26 -3.62
N SER A 153 -10.21 1.84 -2.60
CA SER A 153 -10.78 1.27 -1.39
C SER A 153 -11.29 2.39 -0.48
N ALA A 154 -12.58 2.39 -0.16
CA ALA A 154 -13.17 3.24 0.86
C ALA A 154 -13.42 2.46 2.14
N SER A 155 -13.04 3.02 3.29
CA SER A 155 -13.22 2.39 4.60
C SER A 155 -14.65 2.58 5.11
N SER A 156 -15.34 1.50 5.48
CA SER A 156 -16.70 1.55 6.05
C SER A 156 -16.73 1.32 7.56
N ARG A 157 -15.64 1.66 8.25
CA ARG A 157 -15.37 1.38 9.69
C ARG A 157 -16.35 1.98 10.71
N PHE A 158 -17.37 2.70 10.27
CA PHE A 158 -18.47 3.12 11.15
C PHE A 158 -19.34 1.94 11.61
N TYR A 159 -19.27 0.79 10.93
CA TYR A 159 -20.07 -0.39 11.23
C TYR A 159 -19.24 -1.53 11.83
N THR A 160 -19.84 -2.32 12.70
CA THR A 160 -19.21 -3.50 13.31
C THR A 160 -18.79 -4.52 12.25
N ASN A 161 -17.57 -5.07 12.38
CA ASN A 161 -17.00 -6.07 11.45
C ASN A 161 -16.95 -5.60 9.98
N SER A 162 -16.99 -4.30 9.74
CA SER A 162 -16.87 -3.75 8.39
C SER A 162 -15.43 -3.83 7.88
N ARG A 163 -15.32 -3.82 6.56
CA ARG A 163 -14.05 -3.81 5.81
C ARG A 163 -14.04 -2.60 4.89
N THR A 164 -14.32 -2.83 3.61
CA THR A 164 -14.21 -1.82 2.56
C THR A 164 -15.41 -1.82 1.63
N GLU A 165 -15.65 -0.67 1.02
CA GLU A 165 -16.49 -0.47 -0.15
C GLU A 165 -15.60 -0.01 -1.33
N THR A 166 -16.11 -0.12 -2.55
CA THR A 166 -15.49 0.38 -3.77
C THR A 166 -15.87 1.83 -4.02
N LEU A 167 -14.88 2.71 -4.00
CA LEU A 167 -15.01 4.06 -4.51
C LEU A 167 -14.61 4.09 -5.99
N ARG A 168 -15.61 4.28 -6.86
CA ARG A 168 -15.39 4.44 -8.30
C ARG A 168 -14.92 5.87 -8.59
N THR A 169 -13.63 6.03 -8.86
CA THR A 169 -13.02 7.37 -9.07
C THR A 169 -13.29 7.92 -10.46
N VAL A 170 -13.61 7.05 -11.42
CA VAL A 170 -14.06 7.43 -12.78
C VAL A 170 -15.53 7.84 -12.73
N THR A 171 -15.75 9.14 -12.67
CA THR A 171 -17.06 9.80 -12.71
C THR A 171 -17.16 10.74 -13.90
N LYS A 172 -18.38 11.17 -14.25
CA LYS A 172 -18.59 12.19 -15.30
C LYS A 172 -17.76 13.46 -15.05
N ASP A 173 -17.65 13.90 -13.80
CA ASP A 173 -16.89 15.09 -13.43
C ASP A 173 -15.38 14.86 -13.57
N SER A 174 -14.87 13.69 -13.17
CA SER A 174 -13.46 13.34 -13.40
C SER A 174 -13.11 13.29 -14.89
N CYS A 175 -14.00 12.74 -15.72
CA CYS A 175 -13.80 12.68 -17.16
C CYS A 175 -13.83 14.09 -17.79
N ALA A 176 -14.72 14.96 -17.32
CA ALA A 176 -14.77 16.35 -17.77
C ALA A 176 -13.48 17.10 -17.44
N PHE A 177 -12.97 16.95 -16.21
CA PHE A 177 -11.66 17.50 -15.81
C PHE A 177 -10.53 17.00 -16.71
N VAL A 178 -10.42 15.68 -16.91
CA VAL A 178 -9.36 15.09 -17.74
C VAL A 178 -9.46 15.58 -19.19
N ASN A 179 -10.66 15.59 -19.78
CA ASN A 179 -10.86 16.10 -21.13
C ASN A 179 -10.44 17.57 -21.27
N ALA A 180 -10.78 18.43 -20.30
CA ALA A 180 -10.35 19.83 -20.29
C ALA A 180 -8.83 20.01 -20.12
N MET A 181 -8.18 19.12 -19.39
CA MET A 181 -6.71 19.10 -19.28
C MET A 181 -6.02 18.66 -20.58
N MET A 182 -6.71 17.86 -21.41
CA MET A 182 -6.20 17.38 -22.70
C MET A 182 -6.55 18.30 -23.87
N ASP A 183 -7.58 19.14 -23.74
CA ASP A 183 -7.98 20.10 -24.76
C ASP A 183 -7.03 21.32 -24.79
N PRO A 184 -6.33 21.58 -25.90
CA PRO A 184 -5.46 22.75 -26.06
C PRO A 184 -6.24 24.07 -26.03
N ASN A 185 -7.55 24.06 -26.28
CA ASN A 185 -8.39 25.26 -26.29
C ASN A 185 -8.98 25.58 -24.89
N SER A 186 -8.86 24.67 -23.93
CA SER A 186 -9.34 24.90 -22.57
C SER A 186 -8.38 25.83 -21.81
N ASN A 187 -8.96 26.82 -21.12
CA ASN A 187 -8.18 27.77 -20.32
C ASN A 187 -8.00 27.26 -18.87
N ASN A 188 -7.11 27.92 -18.13
CA ASN A 188 -6.78 27.52 -16.75
C ASN A 188 -7.97 27.68 -15.78
N GLU A 189 -8.87 28.64 -16.02
CA GLU A 189 -10.03 28.87 -15.18
C GLU A 189 -11.03 27.71 -15.28
N GLU A 190 -11.32 27.24 -16.49
CA GLU A 190 -12.21 26.10 -16.73
C GLU A 190 -11.59 24.80 -16.20
N ARG A 191 -10.29 24.57 -16.45
CA ARG A 191 -9.55 23.42 -15.89
C ARG A 191 -9.62 23.39 -14.36
N LEU A 192 -9.41 24.53 -13.71
CA LEU A 192 -9.48 24.65 -12.26
C LEU A 192 -10.90 24.40 -11.73
N LYS A 193 -11.92 24.98 -12.37
CA LYS A 193 -13.34 24.77 -12.03
C LYS A 193 -13.72 23.29 -12.13
N LEU A 194 -13.31 22.61 -13.20
CA LEU A 194 -13.59 21.18 -13.39
C LEU A 194 -12.81 20.31 -12.40
N LEU A 195 -11.56 20.66 -12.09
CA LEU A 195 -10.79 20.00 -11.02
C LEU A 195 -11.53 20.07 -9.69
N HIS A 196 -11.99 21.27 -9.30
CA HIS A 196 -12.75 21.44 -8.07
C HIS A 196 -14.03 20.59 -8.07
N LYS A 197 -14.76 20.58 -9.18
CA LYS A 197 -15.98 19.79 -9.28
C LYS A 197 -15.72 18.29 -9.15
N ALA A 198 -14.70 17.79 -9.83
CA ALA A 198 -14.32 16.39 -9.75
C ALA A 198 -13.85 16.01 -8.33
N CYS A 199 -13.10 16.88 -7.66
CA CYS A 199 -12.68 16.68 -6.26
C CYS A 199 -13.85 16.68 -5.29
N GLU A 200 -14.84 17.56 -5.48
CA GLU A 200 -16.06 17.61 -4.67
C GLU A 200 -16.87 16.31 -4.83
N THR A 201 -17.08 15.86 -6.06
CA THR A 201 -17.80 14.62 -6.36
C THR A 201 -17.09 13.40 -5.78
N HIS A 202 -15.76 13.32 -5.92
CA HIS A 202 -14.96 12.27 -5.29
C HIS A 202 -15.15 12.26 -3.77
N GLY A 203 -15.01 13.42 -3.11
CA GLY A 203 -15.17 13.53 -1.66
C GLY A 203 -16.60 13.21 -1.19
N PHE A 204 -17.63 13.56 -1.96
CA PHE A 204 -19.01 13.16 -1.69
C PHE A 204 -19.19 11.65 -1.78
N ASN A 205 -18.75 11.03 -2.88
CA ASN A 205 -18.86 9.59 -3.10
C ASN A 205 -18.11 8.80 -2.03
N ASN A 206 -16.92 9.26 -1.61
CA ASN A 206 -16.17 8.64 -0.52
C ASN A 206 -17.00 8.62 0.77
N ARG A 207 -17.59 9.77 1.15
CA ARG A 207 -18.47 9.83 2.33
C ARG A 207 -19.65 8.87 2.23
N MET A 208 -20.26 8.75 1.06
CA MET A 208 -21.35 7.79 0.83
C MET A 208 -20.88 6.34 1.03
N CYS A 209 -19.72 5.97 0.50
CA CYS A 209 -19.12 4.65 0.70
C CYS A 209 -18.83 4.38 2.19
N MET A 210 -18.32 5.37 2.93
CA MET A 210 -18.03 5.25 4.36
C MET A 210 -19.28 4.94 5.19
N ILE A 211 -20.45 5.45 4.78
CA ILE A 211 -21.75 5.23 5.46
C ILE A 211 -22.57 4.10 4.81
N GLY A 212 -21.93 3.17 4.09
CA GLY A 212 -22.58 1.99 3.53
C GLY A 212 -23.57 2.27 2.40
N GLN A 213 -23.44 3.42 1.74
CA GLN A 213 -24.26 3.83 0.59
C GLN A 213 -23.52 3.66 -0.74
N GLY A 214 -22.45 2.85 -0.76
CA GLY A 214 -21.83 2.39 -1.99
C GLY A 214 -22.69 1.32 -2.67
N VAL A 215 -22.31 0.95 -3.89
CA VAL A 215 -23.12 0.06 -4.74
C VAL A 215 -22.44 -1.27 -5.02
N ASP A 216 -21.12 -1.38 -4.86
CA ASP A 216 -20.37 -2.56 -5.30
C ASP A 216 -20.40 -3.71 -4.26
N ARG A 217 -20.81 -3.45 -3.02
CA ARG A 217 -20.99 -4.49 -1.98
C ARG A 217 -22.45 -4.79 -1.63
N HIS A 218 -23.41 -4.02 -2.17
CA HIS A 218 -24.86 -4.22 -1.97
C HIS A 218 -25.34 -5.48 -2.69
#